data_AF-A0A4U1F0T6-F1
#
_entry.id   AF-A0A4U1F0T6-F1
#
_cell.length_a   1.000
_cell.length_b   1.000
_cell.length_c   1.000
_cell.angle_alpha   90.00
_cell.angle_beta   90.00
_cell.angle_gamma   90.00
#
_symmetry.space_group_name_H-M   'P 1'
#
loop_
_entity.id
_entity.type
_entity.pdbx_description
1 polymer ?
#
loop_
_entity_poly.entity_id
_entity_poly.type
_entity_poly.pdbx_seq_one_letter_code
_entity_poly.pdbx_strand_id
1 'polypeptide(L)'
;MLDIECFTYLHQALESSIAPTVIFASNRGNRVIRGTEDITSPHGTEGINISEKALNHLGEIGTKTTLRYTVQLLTPANLLAKINGKDGTEKEHIKKISELCYDAKSSAKSLADQQDKNKK
;
A
#
# COMPACT_ATOMS: atom_id res chain seq x y z
N MET A 1 18.89 -10.61 1.59
CA MET A 1 18.07 -9.85 0.63
C MET A 1 16.73 -9.67 1.29
N LEU A 2 16.24 -8.44 1.38
CA LEU A 2 15.00 -8.08 2.08
C LEU A 2 13.84 -8.89 1.48
N ASP A 3 13.01 -9.46 2.34
CA ASP A 3 11.72 -10.03 2.00
C ASP A 3 10.62 -8.95 2.11
N ILE A 4 9.40 -9.32 1.75
CA ILE A 4 8.24 -8.43 1.79
C ILE A 4 7.93 -7.89 3.20
N GLU A 5 8.18 -8.68 4.24
CA GLU A 5 7.97 -8.28 5.64
C GLU A 5 8.99 -7.22 6.07
N CYS A 6 10.26 -7.37 5.66
CA CYS A 6 11.30 -6.37 5.90
C CYS A 6 10.96 -5.02 5.27
N PHE A 7 10.36 -4.99 4.06
CA PHE A 7 9.90 -3.75 3.45
C PHE A 7 8.74 -3.11 4.22
N THR A 8 7.84 -3.92 4.78
CA THR A 8 6.74 -3.43 5.62
C THR A 8 7.27 -2.74 6.87
N TYR A 9 8.27 -3.33 7.52
CA TYR A 9 8.95 -2.73 8.67
C TYR A 9 9.72 -1.46 8.29
N LEU A 10 10.45 -1.46 7.18
CA LEU A 10 11.17 -0.29 6.68
C LEU A 10 10.23 0.87 6.39
N HIS A 11 9.08 0.62 5.76
CA HIS A 11 8.07 1.66 5.52
C HIS A 11 7.57 2.24 6.84
N GLN A 12 7.32 1.42 7.87
CA GLN A 12 6.96 1.92 9.19
C GLN A 12 8.08 2.75 9.85
N ALA A 13 9.34 2.32 9.73
CA ALA A 13 10.48 3.08 10.25
C ALA A 13 10.65 4.43 9.54
N LEU A 14 10.34 4.48 8.24
CA LEU A 14 10.38 5.68 7.41
C LEU A 14 9.23 6.67 7.67
N GLU A 15 8.17 6.25 8.36
CA GLU A 15 7.10 7.16 8.81
C GLU A 15 7.52 8.04 9.99
N SER A 16 8.65 7.74 10.64
CA SER A 16 9.19 8.55 11.72
C SER A 16 9.64 9.93 11.22
N SER A 17 9.35 10.98 11.98
CA SER A 17 9.81 12.34 11.68
C SER A 17 11.35 12.49 11.72
N ILE A 18 12.04 11.50 12.30
CA ILE A 18 13.51 11.44 12.43
C ILE A 18 14.06 10.33 11.51
N ALA A 19 13.28 9.87 10.52
CA ALA A 19 13.74 8.84 9.60
C ALA A 19 14.95 9.36 8.78
N PRO A 20 16.08 8.62 8.77
CA PRO A 20 17.22 8.98 7.94
C PRO A 20 16.92 8.75 6.45
N THR A 21 17.66 9.41 5.56
CA THR A 21 17.61 9.11 4.12
C THR A 21 18.06 7.66 3.87
N VAL A 22 17.18 6.85 3.28
CA VAL A 22 17.48 5.45 2.93
C VAL A 22 17.80 5.37 1.43
N ILE A 23 19.00 4.90 1.10
CA ILE A 23 19.42 4.63 -0.28
C ILE A 23 19.37 3.11 -0.50
N PHE A 24 18.50 2.66 -1.41
CA PHE A 24 18.48 1.28 -1.84
C PHE A 24 19.47 1.06 -2.98
N ALA A 25 20.27 0.01 -2.88
CA ALA A 25 21.15 -0.45 -3.94
C ALA A 25 20.92 -1.95 -4.20
N SER A 26 20.64 -2.31 -5.45
CA SER A 26 20.49 -3.70 -5.87
C SER A 26 21.31 -3.96 -7.12
N ASN A 27 22.11 -5.02 -7.11
CA ASN A 27 22.84 -5.51 -8.28
C ASN A 27 22.04 -6.56 -9.08
N ARG A 28 20.74 -6.72 -8.79
CA ARG A 28 19.85 -7.68 -9.45
C ARG A 28 18.76 -6.92 -10.20
N GLY A 29 18.53 -7.27 -11.47
CA GLY A 29 17.47 -6.73 -12.33
C GLY A 29 16.08 -7.22 -11.90
N ASN A 30 15.40 -8.03 -12.71
CA ASN A 30 14.13 -8.64 -12.27
C ASN A 30 14.38 -9.88 -11.40
N ARG A 31 13.69 -9.96 -10.26
CA ARG A 31 13.74 -11.14 -9.37
C ARG A 31 12.37 -11.36 -8.74
N VAL A 32 12.08 -12.62 -8.39
CA VAL A 32 10.92 -12.97 -7.57
C VAL A 32 11.04 -12.31 -6.20
N ILE A 33 9.97 -11.62 -5.76
CA ILE A 33 9.89 -11.02 -4.43
C ILE A 33 9.94 -12.16 -3.42
N ARG A 34 10.92 -12.14 -2.51
CA ARG A 34 11.06 -13.18 -1.49
C ARG A 34 9.86 -13.15 -0.54
N GLY A 35 9.23 -14.31 -0.35
CA GLY A 35 7.94 -14.44 0.36
C GLY A 35 6.74 -14.54 -0.59
N THR A 36 6.95 -14.49 -1.91
CA THR A 36 5.93 -14.74 -2.93
C THR A 36 6.38 -15.88 -3.85
N GLU A 37 5.43 -16.64 -4.40
CA GLU A 37 5.73 -17.78 -5.27
C GLU A 37 5.98 -17.34 -6.72
N ASP A 38 5.21 -16.37 -7.24
CA ASP A 38 5.18 -16.06 -8.68
C ASP A 38 5.33 -14.56 -9.05
N ILE A 39 5.60 -13.67 -8.08
CA ILE A 39 5.64 -12.23 -8.35
C ILE A 39 7.07 -11.80 -8.66
N THR A 40 7.37 -11.59 -9.95
CA THR A 40 8.64 -11.01 -10.41
C THR A 40 8.56 -9.50 -10.52
N SER A 41 9.57 -8.81 -10.02
CA SER A 41 9.66 -7.36 -10.11
C SER A 41 11.10 -6.85 -10.22
N PRO A 42 11.29 -5.60 -10.69
CA PRO A 42 12.59 -4.94 -10.63
C PRO A 42 13.08 -4.90 -9.18
N HIS A 43 14.31 -5.36 -8.98
CA HIS A 43 15.03 -5.37 -7.71
C HIS A 43 14.36 -6.15 -6.56
N GLY A 44 13.26 -6.88 -6.80
CA GLY A 44 12.51 -7.61 -5.79
C GLY A 44 11.62 -6.73 -4.90
N THR A 45 11.28 -5.52 -5.33
CA THR A 45 10.29 -4.61 -4.71
C THR A 45 8.96 -4.66 -5.45
N GLU A 46 7.81 -4.37 -4.84
CA GLU A 46 6.49 -4.45 -5.50
C GLU A 46 6.49 -3.84 -6.92
N GLY A 47 6.44 -4.69 -7.95
CA GLY A 47 6.51 -4.30 -9.36
C GLY A 47 5.15 -3.91 -9.90
N ILE A 48 4.49 -2.96 -9.26
CA ILE A 48 3.11 -2.60 -9.57
C ILE A 48 3.11 -1.48 -10.61
N ASN A 49 2.52 -1.76 -11.77
CA ASN A 49 2.33 -0.76 -12.81
C ASN A 49 1.21 0.20 -12.39
N ILE A 50 1.55 1.44 -12.05
CA ILE A 50 0.62 2.46 -11.54
C ILE A 50 0.54 3.61 -12.52
N SER A 51 -0.69 4.02 -12.85
CA SER A 51 -0.91 5.24 -13.63
C SER A 51 -0.55 6.50 -12.82
N GLU A 52 -0.09 7.56 -13.48
CA GLU A 52 0.27 8.82 -12.82
C GLU A 52 -0.90 9.42 -12.01
N LYS A 53 -2.13 9.33 -12.54
CA LYS A 53 -3.36 9.77 -11.84
C LYS A 53 -3.62 8.96 -10.56
N ALA A 54 -3.33 7.66 -10.58
CA ALA A 54 -3.42 6.80 -9.40
C ALA A 54 -2.36 7.18 -8.36
N LEU A 55 -1.12 7.43 -8.81
CA LEU A 55 -0.02 7.83 -7.93
C LEU A 55 -0.29 9.15 -7.20
N ASN A 56 -0.78 10.16 -7.93
CA ASN A 56 -1.16 11.44 -7.34
C ASN A 56 -2.26 11.28 -6.28
N HIS A 57 -3.26 10.45 -6.56
CA HIS A 57 -4.34 10.19 -5.61
C HIS A 57 -3.87 9.41 -4.38
N LEU A 58 -2.96 8.45 -4.54
CA LEU A 58 -2.29 7.78 -3.42
C LEU A 58 -1.52 8.78 -2.55
N GLY A 59 -0.83 9.75 -3.13
CA GLY A 59 -0.18 10.83 -2.40
C GLY A 59 -1.16 11.66 -1.56
N GLU A 60 -2.32 12.01 -2.12
CA GLU A 60 -3.39 12.70 -1.38
C GLU A 60 -3.93 11.86 -0.21
N ILE A 61 -4.06 10.54 -0.38
CA ILE A 61 -4.47 9.63 0.71
C ILE A 61 -3.37 9.56 1.77
N GLY A 62 -2.11 9.44 1.36
CA GLY A 62 -0.95 9.34 2.25
C GLY A 62 -0.79 10.56 3.14
N THR A 63 -1.03 11.76 2.61
CA THR A 63 -1.00 13.02 3.41
C THR A 63 -2.10 13.09 4.47
N LYS A 64 -3.26 12.46 4.25
CA LYS A 64 -4.38 12.43 5.22
C LYS A 64 -4.28 11.30 6.24
N THR A 65 -3.64 10.19 5.85
CA THR A 65 -3.61 8.93 6.61
C THR A 65 -2.19 8.61 7.07
N THR A 66 -1.57 7.55 6.51
CA THR A 66 -0.21 7.05 6.79
C THR A 66 0.35 6.44 5.51
N LEU A 67 1.67 6.44 5.34
CA LEU A 67 2.33 5.82 4.18
C LEU A 67 2.10 4.31 4.15
N ARG A 68 2.05 3.67 5.32
CA ARG A 68 1.73 2.25 5.50
C ARG A 68 0.37 1.92 4.95
N TYR A 69 -0.65 2.72 5.27
CA TYR A 69 -1.98 2.53 4.68
C TYR A 69 -1.92 2.63 3.15
N THR A 70 -1.21 3.62 2.59
CA THR A 70 -1.09 3.74 1.13
C THR A 70 -0.41 2.55 0.47
N VAL A 71 0.68 2.02 1.05
CA VAL A 71 1.37 0.82 0.53
C VAL A 71 0.45 -0.39 0.62
N GLN A 72 -0.28 -0.54 1.72
CA GLN A 72 -1.24 -1.63 1.91
C GLN A 72 -2.39 -1.62 0.90
N LEU A 73 -2.75 -0.46 0.33
CA LEU A 73 -3.77 -0.37 -0.73
C LEU A 73 -3.24 -0.85 -2.08
N LEU A 74 -1.93 -0.85 -2.33
CA LEU A 74 -1.35 -1.15 -3.64
C LEU A 74 -1.60 -2.59 -4.08
N THR A 75 -1.37 -3.54 -3.18
CA THR A 75 -1.56 -4.97 -3.43
C THR A 75 -3.02 -5.31 -3.79
N PRO A 76 -4.04 -4.97 -2.97
CA PRO A 76 -5.44 -5.20 -3.31
C PRO A 76 -5.92 -4.39 -4.52
N ALA A 77 -5.41 -3.16 -4.74
CA ALA A 77 -5.76 -2.38 -5.93
C ALA A 77 -5.18 -3.02 -7.21
N ASN A 78 -3.98 -3.58 -7.15
CA ASN A 78 -3.38 -4.32 -8.26
C ASN A 78 -4.12 -5.63 -8.53
N LEU A 79 -4.55 -6.33 -7.49
CA LEU A 79 -5.39 -7.53 -7.63
C LEU A 79 -6.73 -7.18 -8.30
N LEU A 80 -7.37 -6.09 -7.88
CA LEU A 80 -8.61 -5.60 -8.48
C LEU A 80 -8.42 -5.22 -9.96
N ALA A 81 -7.29 -4.59 -10.29
CA ALA A 81 -6.93 -4.28 -11.66
C ALA A 81 -6.84 -5.55 -12.52
N LYS A 82 -6.13 -6.57 -12.03
CA LYS A 82 -5.99 -7.88 -12.71
C LYS A 82 -7.33 -8.59 -12.88
N ILE A 83 -8.20 -8.57 -11.87
CA ILE A 83 -9.56 -9.13 -11.95
C ILE A 83 -10.38 -8.43 -13.04
N ASN A 84 -10.18 -7.12 -13.22
CA ASN A 84 -10.82 -6.34 -14.27
C ASN A 84 -10.14 -6.48 -15.65
N GLY A 85 -9.17 -7.38 -15.79
CA GLY A 85 -8.43 -7.59 -17.04
C GLY A 85 -7.48 -6.44 -17.41
N LYS A 86 -7.10 -5.61 -16.43
CA LYS A 86 -6.17 -4.49 -16.62
C LYS A 86 -4.78 -4.86 -16.08
N ASP A 87 -3.74 -4.55 -16.86
CA ASP A 87 -2.33 -4.74 -16.47
C ASP A 87 -1.77 -3.60 -15.60
N GLY A 88 -2.59 -2.62 -15.23
CA GLY A 88 -2.17 -1.45 -14.46
C GLY A 88 -3.22 -0.94 -13.49
N THR A 89 -2.75 -0.42 -12.36
CA THR A 89 -3.57 0.17 -11.31
C THR A 89 -3.96 1.61 -11.69
N GLU A 90 -5.26 1.81 -11.86
CA GLU A 90 -5.87 3.10 -12.11
C GLU A 90 -6.47 3.70 -10.83
N LYS A 91 -6.77 5.01 -10.88
CA LYS A 91 -7.35 5.75 -9.76
C LYS A 91 -8.63 5.11 -9.23
N GLU A 92 -9.45 4.54 -10.12
CA GLU A 92 -10.72 3.91 -9.77
C GLU A 92 -10.52 2.68 -8.87
N HIS A 93 -9.48 1.89 -9.12
CA HIS A 93 -9.17 0.71 -8.29
C HIS A 93 -8.77 1.14 -6.88
N ILE A 94 -7.90 2.14 -6.76
CA ILE A 94 -7.47 2.67 -5.45
C ILE A 94 -8.65 3.26 -4.70
N LYS A 95 -9.49 4.05 -5.37
CA LYS A 95 -10.67 4.65 -4.75
C LYS A 95 -11.60 3.56 -4.19
N LYS A 96 -11.90 2.55 -5.00
CA LYS A 96 -12.77 1.44 -4.59
C LYS A 96 -12.20 0.64 -3.43
N ILE A 97 -10.90 0.35 -3.42
CA ILE A 97 -10.25 -0.33 -2.31
C ILE A 97 -10.20 0.57 -1.06
N SER A 98 -9.96 1.87 -1.19
CA SER A 98 -9.94 2.79 -0.05
C SER A 98 -11.30 2.91 0.65
N GLU A 99 -12.40 2.72 -0.08
CA GLU A 99 -13.76 2.67 0.48
C GLU A 99 -14.02 1.36 1.23
N LEU A 100 -13.38 0.26 0.81
CA LEU A 100 -13.54 -1.07 1.41
C LEU A 100 -12.60 -1.31 2.60
N CYS A 101 -11.38 -0.79 2.55
CA CYS A 101 -10.35 -1.00 3.54
C CYS A 101 -10.18 0.28 4.36
N TYR A 102 -10.75 0.31 5.56
CA TYR A 102 -10.62 1.46 6.46
C TYR A 102 -9.18 1.65 6.96
N ASP A 103 -8.79 2.92 7.15
CA ASP A 103 -7.59 3.27 7.88
C ASP A 103 -7.83 3.23 9.40
N ALA A 104 -6.75 3.16 10.18
CA ALA A 104 -6.85 3.00 11.64
C ALA A 104 -7.70 4.10 12.32
N LYS A 105 -7.63 5.35 11.84
CA LYS A 105 -8.41 6.47 12.40
C LYS A 105 -9.90 6.30 12.12
N SER A 106 -10.27 5.98 10.88
CA SER A 106 -11.68 5.75 10.54
C SER A 106 -12.23 4.54 11.26
N SER A 107 -11.47 3.45 11.37
CA SER A 107 -11.87 2.25 12.13
C SER A 107 -12.13 2.57 13.61
N ALA A 108 -11.25 3.33 14.26
CA ALA A 108 -11.43 3.72 15.65
C ALA A 108 -12.70 4.56 15.85
N LYS A 109 -12.98 5.48 14.92
CA LYS A 109 -14.19 6.30 14.94
C LYS A 109 -15.46 5.46 14.77
N SER A 110 -15.49 4.57 13.78
CA SER A 110 -16.64 3.69 13.55
C SER A 110 -16.95 2.81 14.77
N LEU A 111 -15.92 2.35 15.50
CA LEU A 111 -16.10 1.57 16.72
C LEU A 111 -16.71 2.41 17.85
N ALA A 112 -16.26 3.65 18.05
CA ALA A 112 -16.82 4.55 19.03
C ALA A 112 -18.30 4.87 18.75
N ASP A 113 -18.63 5.20 17.50
CA ASP A 113 -20.01 5.49 17.07
C ASP A 113 -20.96 4.28 17.26
N GLN A 114 -20.46 3.06 17.12
CA GLN A 114 -21.21 1.82 17.36
C GLN A 114 -21.43 1.57 18.85
N GLN A 115 -20.45 1.85 19.70
CA GLN A 115 -20.58 1.71 21.16
C GLN A 115 -21.63 2.67 21.73
N ASP A 116 -21.72 3.89 21.21
CA ASP A 116 -22.73 4.86 21.66
C ASP A 116 -24.15 4.51 21.19
N LYS A 117 -24.29 3.83 20.05
CA LYS A 117 -25.58 3.28 19.61
C LYS A 117 -26.06 2.11 20.46
N ASN A 118 -25.15 1.23 20.89
CA ASN A 118 -25.48 0.06 21.70
C ASN A 118 -25.71 0.38 23.20
N LYS A 119 -25.46 1.61 23.62
CA LYS A 119 -25.75 2.11 24.98
C LYS A 119 -27.15 2.73 25.12
N LYS A 120 -27.94 2.82 24.03
CA LYS A 120 -29.37 3.15 24.06
C LYS A 120 -30.21 1.89 24.04
#